data_AF-A0A3M6WBB8-F1
#
_entry.id   AF-A0A3M6WBB8-F1
#
_cell.length_a   1.000
_cell.length_b   1.000
_cell.length_c   1.000
_cell.angle_alpha   90.00
_cell.angle_beta   90.00
_cell.angle_gamma   90.00
#
_symmetry.space_group_name_H-M   'P 1'
#
loop_
_entity.id
_entity.type
_entity.pdbx_description
1 polymer ?
#
loop_
_entity_poly.entity_id
_entity_poly.type
_entity_poly.pdbx_seq_one_letter_code
_entity_poly.pdbx_strand_id
1 'polypeptide(L)'
;MVWEYVFTRYLFGMDREQRQKLKALEKILAEVGPPRAVAQWRATTLTLLSKRPDFSRQCGMDTEAVAGEIFALLCQLLPPPSNAEQQLFASLQKVIGVAVDLSIEMRTQRSEYIMLPPLQPEYDRNGDLVRKVHFNSSLMNERSGMFSSNAELEKDRAVVKIVLFPLVVKKGDELGEGEEEIVVCPAQVLVHNEGARGKKVVRVMSGAMEIDDPRRSKQSLISSHPGSVAF
;
A
#
# COMPACT_ATOMS: atom_id res chain seq x y z
N MET A 1 -1.70 0.14 -11.74
CA MET A 1 -0.30 0.53 -12.02
C MET A 1 0.68 0.21 -10.90
N VAL A 2 0.83 1.03 -9.84
CA VAL A 2 1.86 0.76 -8.79
C VAL A 2 1.66 -0.59 -8.11
N TRP A 3 0.41 -0.91 -7.73
CA TRP A 3 0.06 -2.23 -7.18
C TRP A 3 0.52 -3.37 -8.11
N GLU A 4 0.17 -3.29 -9.40
CA GLU A 4 0.46 -4.30 -10.42
C GLU A 4 1.96 -4.42 -10.70
N TYR A 5 2.66 -3.30 -10.88
CA TYR A 5 4.07 -3.33 -11.26
C TYR A 5 5.00 -3.63 -10.09
N VAL A 6 4.65 -3.17 -8.88
CA VAL A 6 5.51 -3.26 -7.68
C VAL A 6 4.99 -4.33 -6.72
N PHE A 7 3.81 -4.14 -6.13
CA PHE A 7 3.37 -4.94 -4.98
C PHE A 7 2.93 -6.37 -5.32
N THR A 8 2.50 -6.66 -6.56
CA THR A 8 2.19 -8.05 -6.98
C THR A 8 3.44 -8.91 -7.22
N ARG A 9 4.63 -8.30 -7.28
CA ARG A 9 5.88 -9.04 -7.51
C ARG A 9 6.23 -9.86 -6.28
N TYR A 10 6.75 -11.05 -6.51
CA TYR A 10 7.25 -11.92 -5.42
C TYR A 10 8.42 -11.27 -4.69
N LEU A 11 9.34 -10.71 -5.47
CA LEU A 11 10.33 -9.72 -5.07
C LEU A 11 10.50 -8.79 -6.28
N PHE A 12 10.35 -7.49 -6.07
CA PHE A 12 10.60 -6.50 -7.12
C PHE A 12 12.09 -6.51 -7.50
N GLY A 13 12.45 -6.20 -8.75
CA GLY A 13 13.84 -6.27 -9.22
C GLY A 13 14.37 -7.69 -9.50
N MET A 14 13.57 -8.73 -9.21
CA MET A 14 13.93 -10.12 -9.50
C MET A 14 13.47 -10.54 -10.89
N ASP A 15 14.37 -11.18 -11.63
CA ASP A 15 14.10 -11.79 -12.93
C ASP A 15 12.93 -12.80 -12.88
N ARG A 16 12.22 -12.92 -14.01
CA ARG A 16 11.03 -13.76 -14.14
C ARG A 16 11.33 -15.24 -13.89
N GLU A 17 12.44 -15.76 -14.38
CA GLU A 17 12.78 -17.18 -14.25
C GLU A 17 13.09 -17.53 -12.79
N GLN A 18 13.93 -16.72 -12.13
CA GLN A 18 14.26 -16.89 -10.71
C GLN A 18 13.00 -16.84 -9.84
N ARG A 19 12.12 -15.89 -10.13
CA ARG A 19 10.83 -15.75 -9.45
C ARG A 19 9.98 -17.00 -9.58
N GLN A 20 9.86 -17.57 -10.78
CA GLN A 20 9.07 -18.78 -11.02
C GLN A 20 9.63 -19.98 -10.27
N LYS A 21 10.96 -20.15 -10.27
CA LYS A 21 11.63 -21.22 -9.52
C LYS A 21 11.37 -21.12 -8.01
N LEU A 22 11.51 -19.91 -7.44
CA LEU A 22 11.26 -19.71 -6.00
C LEU A 22 9.79 -19.93 -5.63
N LYS A 23 8.85 -19.42 -6.42
CA LYS A 23 7.41 -19.67 -6.19
C LYS A 23 7.06 -21.15 -6.26
N ALA A 24 7.63 -21.87 -7.22
CA ALA A 24 7.39 -23.31 -7.35
C ALA A 24 7.96 -24.08 -6.14
N LEU A 25 9.17 -23.71 -5.70
CA LEU A 25 9.80 -24.31 -4.53
C LEU A 25 9.00 -24.01 -3.25
N GLU A 26 8.56 -22.77 -3.06
CA GLU A 26 7.71 -22.40 -1.91
C GLU A 26 6.45 -23.25 -1.84
N LYS A 27 5.77 -23.45 -2.99
CA LYS A 27 4.59 -24.29 -3.08
C LYS A 27 4.89 -25.74 -2.65
N ILE A 28 5.97 -26.32 -3.15
CA ILE A 28 6.40 -27.69 -2.77
C ILE A 28 6.70 -27.77 -1.27
N LEU A 29 7.40 -26.77 -0.72
CA LEU A 29 7.71 -26.73 0.71
C LEU A 29 6.45 -26.59 1.56
N ALA A 30 5.45 -25.83 1.11
CA ALA A 30 4.17 -25.68 1.80
C ALA A 30 3.32 -26.96 1.84
N GLU A 31 3.53 -27.89 0.90
CA GLU A 31 2.82 -29.18 0.88
C GLU A 31 3.30 -30.15 1.98
N VAL A 32 4.54 -29.99 2.48
CA VAL A 32 5.17 -30.96 3.41
C VAL A 32 5.71 -30.35 4.70
N GLY A 33 6.07 -29.06 4.66
CA GLY A 33 6.74 -28.37 5.76
C GLY A 33 5.76 -27.66 6.69
N PRO A 34 6.09 -27.53 7.99
CA PRO A 34 5.28 -26.72 8.89
C PRO A 34 5.31 -25.24 8.42
N PRO A 35 4.19 -24.48 8.53
CA PRO A 35 4.09 -23.12 8.02
C PRO A 35 5.24 -22.20 8.43
N ARG A 36 5.63 -22.26 9.71
CA ARG A 36 6.78 -21.53 10.26
C ARG A 36 8.09 -21.76 9.52
N ALA A 37 8.40 -23.02 9.17
CA ALA A 37 9.65 -23.34 8.48
C ALA A 37 9.65 -22.77 7.06
N VAL A 38 8.51 -22.83 6.38
CA VAL A 38 8.33 -22.28 5.03
C VAL A 38 8.42 -20.75 5.05
N ALA A 39 7.74 -20.10 5.99
CA ALA A 39 7.81 -18.64 6.18
C ALA A 39 9.23 -18.16 6.52
N GLN A 40 9.93 -18.86 7.43
CA GLN A 40 11.34 -18.59 7.75
C GLN A 40 12.23 -18.76 6.52
N TRP A 41 12.05 -19.82 5.75
CA TRP A 41 12.80 -20.08 4.53
C TRP A 41 12.60 -18.93 3.53
N ARG A 42 11.35 -18.55 3.23
CA ARG A 42 11.04 -17.44 2.32
C ARG A 42 11.72 -16.15 2.77
N ALA A 43 11.48 -15.75 4.02
CA ALA A 43 12.01 -14.51 4.58
C ALA A 43 13.54 -14.46 4.49
N THR A 44 14.21 -15.55 4.88
CA THR A 44 15.68 -15.65 4.84
C THR A 44 16.20 -15.59 3.42
N THR A 45 15.64 -16.39 2.51
CA THR A 45 16.07 -16.45 1.11
C THR A 45 15.89 -15.10 0.42
N LEU A 46 14.73 -14.45 0.57
CA LEU A 46 14.47 -13.15 -0.04
C LEU A 46 15.37 -12.05 0.54
N THR A 47 15.64 -12.09 1.85
CA THR A 47 16.57 -11.14 2.51
C THR A 47 18.00 -11.29 1.99
N LEU A 48 18.47 -12.51 1.75
CA LEU A 48 19.81 -12.74 1.21
C LEU A 48 19.91 -12.31 -0.26
N LEU A 49 18.87 -12.59 -1.05
CA LEU A 49 18.82 -12.19 -2.45
C LEU A 49 18.77 -10.68 -2.63
N SER A 50 18.02 -9.96 -1.77
CA SER A 50 17.90 -8.50 -1.86
C SER A 50 19.20 -7.75 -1.53
N LYS A 51 20.14 -8.40 -0.82
CA LYS A 51 21.45 -7.82 -0.47
C LYS A 51 22.51 -7.96 -1.56
N ARG A 52 22.23 -8.66 -2.66
CA ARG A 52 23.20 -8.84 -3.75
C ARG A 52 23.43 -7.52 -4.51
N PRO A 53 24.67 -7.15 -4.86
CA PRO A 53 24.94 -5.93 -5.63
C PRO A 53 24.20 -5.89 -6.98
N ASP A 54 24.16 -7.02 -7.69
CA ASP A 54 23.43 -7.14 -8.95
C ASP A 54 21.93 -6.88 -8.78
N PHE A 55 21.36 -7.32 -7.65
CA PHE A 55 19.96 -7.09 -7.34
C PHE A 55 19.69 -5.59 -7.15
N SER A 56 20.52 -4.88 -6.38
CA SER A 56 20.38 -3.44 -6.16
C SER A 56 20.41 -2.66 -7.49
N ARG A 57 21.34 -3.00 -8.38
CA ARG A 57 21.42 -2.39 -9.72
C ARG A 57 20.18 -2.68 -10.56
N GLN A 58 19.75 -3.94 -10.63
CA GLN A 58 18.56 -4.32 -11.40
C GLN A 58 17.30 -3.66 -10.85
N CYS A 59 17.16 -3.65 -9.52
CA CYS A 59 16.05 -3.01 -8.83
C CYS A 59 15.98 -1.51 -9.15
N GLY A 60 17.11 -0.81 -9.16
CA GLY A 60 17.16 0.60 -9.57
C GLY A 60 16.71 0.81 -11.01
N MET A 61 17.19 -0.01 -11.95
CA MET A 61 16.76 0.06 -13.36
C MET A 61 15.27 -0.21 -13.53
N ASP A 62 14.73 -1.21 -12.82
CA ASP A 62 13.30 -1.55 -12.87
C ASP A 62 12.43 -0.44 -12.25
N THR A 63 12.89 0.20 -11.18
CA THR A 63 12.23 1.35 -10.55
C THR A 63 12.08 2.49 -11.56
N GLU A 64 13.16 2.82 -12.27
CA GLU A 64 13.17 3.86 -13.30
C GLU A 64 12.24 3.54 -14.47
N ALA A 65 12.27 2.29 -14.95
CA ALA A 65 11.39 1.83 -16.01
C ALA A 65 9.91 1.93 -15.62
N VAL A 66 9.56 1.53 -14.39
CA VAL A 66 8.18 1.62 -13.87
C VAL A 66 7.74 3.07 -13.71
N ALA A 67 8.61 3.95 -13.19
CA ALA A 67 8.30 5.37 -13.07
C ALA A 67 8.06 6.00 -14.45
N GLY A 68 8.90 5.69 -15.44
CA GLY A 68 8.76 6.12 -16.83
C GLY A 68 7.43 5.69 -17.45
N GLU A 69 7.07 4.41 -17.31
CA GLU A 69 5.82 3.86 -17.86
C GLU A 69 4.58 4.53 -17.22
N ILE A 70 4.58 4.68 -15.90
CA ILE A 70 3.49 5.34 -15.18
C ILE A 70 3.36 6.81 -15.62
N PHE A 71 4.49 7.52 -15.70
CA PHE A 71 4.49 8.92 -16.10
C PHE A 71 3.98 9.11 -17.53
N ALA A 72 4.46 8.29 -18.46
CA ALA A 72 4.05 8.35 -19.86
C ALA A 72 2.54 8.15 -20.02
N LEU A 73 1.95 7.19 -19.30
CA LEU A 73 0.50 6.99 -19.31
C LEU A 73 -0.25 8.19 -18.71
N LEU A 74 0.23 8.73 -17.59
CA LEU A 74 -0.38 9.90 -16.97
C LEU A 74 -0.33 11.12 -17.90
N CYS A 75 0.77 11.35 -18.61
CA CYS A 75 0.91 12.45 -19.57
C CYS A 75 -0.07 12.32 -20.76
N GLN A 76 -0.42 11.10 -21.18
CA GLN A 76 -1.43 10.89 -22.23
C GLN A 76 -2.84 11.30 -21.76
N LEU A 77 -3.13 11.11 -20.47
CA LEU A 77 -4.43 11.43 -19.87
C LEU A 77 -4.52 12.88 -19.40
N LEU A 78 -3.42 13.40 -18.85
CA LEU A 78 -3.29 14.70 -18.20
C LEU A 78 -1.93 15.32 -18.59
N PRO A 79 -1.84 16.00 -19.75
CA PRO A 79 -0.59 16.59 -20.21
C PRO A 79 -0.07 17.61 -19.18
N PRO A 80 1.18 17.47 -18.70
CA PRO A 80 1.71 18.37 -17.69
C PRO A 80 2.04 19.74 -18.29
N PRO A 81 2.09 20.81 -17.48
CA PRO A 81 2.71 22.07 -17.86
C PRO A 81 4.20 21.83 -18.18
N SER A 82 4.68 22.35 -19.32
CA SER A 82 6.05 22.07 -19.81
C SER A 82 7.15 22.46 -18.82
N ASN A 83 6.91 23.46 -17.98
CA ASN A 83 7.86 23.91 -16.95
C ASN A 83 7.89 23.01 -15.69
N ALA A 84 6.88 22.14 -15.49
CA ALA A 84 6.75 21.29 -14.32
C ALA A 84 7.05 19.82 -14.61
N GLU A 85 7.11 19.41 -15.88
CA GLU A 85 7.22 18.01 -16.30
C GLU A 85 8.40 17.29 -15.65
N GLN A 86 9.61 17.85 -15.71
CA GLN A 86 10.80 17.26 -15.11
C GLN A 86 10.69 17.12 -13.58
N GLN A 87 10.11 18.13 -12.91
CA GLN A 87 9.91 18.12 -11.46
C GLN A 87 8.86 17.08 -11.04
N LEU A 88 7.79 16.93 -11.81
CA LEU A 88 6.74 15.93 -11.59
C LEU A 88 7.29 14.53 -11.79
N PHE A 89 8.08 14.31 -12.84
CA PHE A 89 8.74 13.03 -13.08
C PHE A 89 9.70 12.67 -11.94
N ALA A 90 10.55 13.61 -11.51
CA ALA A 90 11.45 13.41 -10.37
C ALA A 90 10.70 13.12 -9.06
N SER A 91 9.54 13.74 -8.86
CA SER A 91 8.70 13.47 -7.69
C SER A 91 8.10 12.07 -7.76
N LEU A 92 7.64 11.63 -8.94
CA LEU A 92 7.13 10.28 -9.15
C LEU A 92 8.23 9.23 -8.93
N GLN A 93 9.44 9.43 -9.45
CA GLN A 93 10.58 8.52 -9.23
C GLN A 93 10.80 8.27 -7.74
N LYS A 94 10.77 9.32 -6.90
CA LYS A 94 10.90 9.19 -5.44
C LYS A 94 9.77 8.37 -4.84
N VAL A 95 8.52 8.62 -5.25
CA VAL A 95 7.36 7.87 -4.76
C VAL A 95 7.46 6.38 -5.14
N ILE A 96 7.87 6.07 -6.37
CA ILE A 96 8.08 4.69 -6.82
C ILE A 96 9.22 4.03 -6.05
N GLY A 97 10.32 4.74 -5.80
CA GLY A 97 11.43 4.26 -4.96
C GLY A 97 10.96 3.83 -3.58
N VAL A 98 10.20 4.69 -2.88
CA VAL A 98 9.63 4.36 -1.56
C VAL A 98 8.68 3.15 -1.64
N ALA A 99 7.85 3.06 -2.68
CA ALA A 99 6.95 1.93 -2.87
C ALA A 99 7.73 0.61 -3.08
N VAL A 100 8.84 0.66 -3.82
CA VAL A 100 9.72 -0.49 -4.07
C VAL A 100 10.40 -0.93 -2.78
N ASP A 101 10.97 -0.01 -2.01
CA ASP A 101 11.61 -0.30 -0.72
C ASP A 101 10.61 -0.97 0.24
N LEU A 102 9.42 -0.39 0.37
CA LEU A 102 8.34 -0.97 1.18
C LEU A 102 7.95 -2.37 0.69
N SER A 103 7.86 -2.59 -0.62
CA SER A 103 7.53 -3.91 -1.17
C SER A 103 8.59 -4.96 -0.81
N ILE A 104 9.88 -4.60 -0.81
CA ILE A 104 10.97 -5.49 -0.42
C ILE A 104 10.92 -5.76 1.09
N GLU A 105 10.70 -4.72 1.89
CA GLU A 105 10.56 -4.86 3.34
C GLU A 105 9.41 -5.80 3.69
N MET A 106 8.23 -5.61 3.09
CA MET A 106 7.06 -6.49 3.24
C MET A 106 7.37 -7.94 2.86
N ARG A 107 8.04 -8.18 1.72
CA ARG A 107 8.33 -9.53 1.20
C ARG A 107 9.40 -10.27 1.99
N THR A 108 10.25 -9.55 2.71
CA THR A 108 11.33 -10.13 3.54
C THR A 108 10.90 -10.46 4.97
N GLN A 109 9.68 -10.10 5.37
CA GLN A 109 9.10 -10.52 6.65
C GLN A 109 8.66 -11.98 6.65
N ARG A 110 8.67 -12.61 7.82
CA ARG A 110 8.11 -13.95 8.04
C ARG A 110 6.59 -13.93 7.94
N SER A 111 5.94 -12.98 8.60
CA SER A 111 4.51 -12.70 8.37
C SER A 111 4.29 -12.26 6.93
N GLU A 112 3.14 -12.60 6.37
CA GLU A 112 2.81 -12.23 5.00
C GLU A 112 2.09 -10.89 4.98
N TYR A 113 2.67 -9.91 4.29
CA TYR A 113 2.00 -8.66 4.01
C TYR A 113 1.40 -8.69 2.62
N ILE A 114 0.08 -8.52 2.56
CA ILE A 114 -0.70 -8.65 1.34
C ILE A 114 -1.39 -7.32 1.07
N MET A 115 -1.07 -6.72 -0.07
CA MET A 115 -1.83 -5.60 -0.61
C MET A 115 -2.95 -6.18 -1.47
N LEU A 116 -4.18 -6.14 -0.95
CA LEU A 116 -5.32 -6.72 -1.64
C LEU A 116 -5.68 -5.89 -2.88
N PRO A 117 -6.11 -6.53 -3.99
CA PRO A 117 -6.63 -5.80 -5.12
C PRO A 117 -7.72 -4.82 -4.66
N PRO A 118 -7.67 -3.56 -5.09
CA PRO A 118 -8.69 -2.60 -4.69
C PRO A 118 -10.06 -3.10 -5.15
N LEU A 119 -11.04 -3.12 -4.23
CA LEU A 119 -12.43 -3.36 -4.58
C LEU A 119 -12.94 -2.15 -5.37
N GLN A 120 -12.78 -2.18 -6.69
CA GLN A 120 -13.12 -1.05 -7.53
C GLN A 120 -14.62 -1.06 -7.87
N PRO A 121 -15.29 0.11 -7.78
CA PRO A 121 -16.58 0.29 -8.43
C PRO A 121 -16.46 0.07 -9.95
N GLU A 122 -17.42 -0.64 -10.54
CA GLU A 122 -17.47 -0.85 -11.99
C GLU A 122 -18.42 0.18 -12.62
N TYR A 123 -17.96 0.85 -13.68
CA TYR A 123 -18.73 1.84 -14.43
C TYR A 123 -19.02 1.32 -15.83
N ASP A 124 -20.20 1.65 -16.36
CA ASP A 124 -20.53 1.37 -17.75
C ASP A 124 -19.87 2.38 -18.71
N ARG A 125 -20.16 2.24 -20.01
CA ARG A 125 -19.62 3.12 -21.06
C ARG A 125 -20.11 4.57 -20.96
N ASN A 126 -21.18 4.82 -20.22
CA ASN A 126 -21.75 6.14 -19.99
C ASN A 126 -21.17 6.80 -18.73
N GLY A 127 -20.38 6.06 -17.94
CA GLY A 127 -19.85 6.51 -16.66
C GLY A 127 -20.81 6.27 -15.48
N ASP A 128 -21.87 5.48 -15.68
CA ASP A 128 -22.82 5.12 -14.64
C ASP A 128 -22.32 3.91 -13.85
N LEU A 129 -22.59 3.93 -12.54
CA LEU A 129 -22.07 2.92 -11.61
C LEU A 129 -22.90 1.62 -11.67
N VAL A 130 -22.32 0.56 -12.20
CA VAL A 130 -22.95 -0.77 -12.35
C VAL A 130 -22.78 -1.61 -11.09
N ARG A 131 -21.55 -1.64 -10.54
CA ARG A 131 -21.25 -2.39 -9.32
C ARG A 131 -20.87 -1.43 -8.20
N LYS A 132 -21.71 -1.38 -7.17
CA LYS A 132 -21.48 -0.54 -5.99
C LYS A 132 -20.61 -1.27 -4.97
N VAL A 133 -19.56 -0.59 -4.53
CA VAL A 133 -18.79 -0.97 -3.34
C VAL A 133 -19.21 -0.01 -2.24
N HIS A 134 -19.78 -0.54 -1.16
CA HIS A 134 -20.16 0.26 -0.01
C HIS A 134 -18.97 0.48 0.91
N PHE A 135 -18.93 1.66 1.51
CA PHE A 135 -17.91 2.02 2.48
C PHE A 135 -18.04 1.13 3.73
N ASN A 136 -16.90 0.61 4.21
CA ASN A 136 -16.80 -0.17 5.43
C ASN A 136 -15.73 0.47 6.31
N SER A 137 -16.10 0.96 7.49
CA SER A 137 -15.18 1.75 8.34
C SER A 137 -14.06 0.92 8.95
N SER A 138 -14.19 -0.41 8.99
CA SER A 138 -13.13 -1.31 9.47
C SER A 138 -12.07 -1.58 8.40
N LEU A 139 -12.41 -1.44 7.12
CA LEU A 139 -11.52 -1.76 5.99
C LEU A 139 -11.11 -0.53 5.18
N MET A 140 -11.77 0.61 5.36
CA MET A 140 -11.62 1.79 4.50
C MET A 140 -11.54 3.09 5.30
N ASN A 141 -10.73 4.01 4.81
CA ASN A 141 -10.63 5.39 5.28
C ASN A 141 -10.98 6.35 4.14
N GLU A 142 -11.87 7.29 4.42
CA GLU A 142 -12.19 8.38 3.50
C GLU A 142 -11.08 9.45 3.54
N ARG A 143 -10.66 9.97 2.38
CA ARG A 143 -9.51 10.90 2.28
C ARG A 143 -9.79 12.25 1.63
N SER A 144 -11.03 12.57 1.29
CA SER A 144 -11.36 13.90 0.77
C SER A 144 -11.29 15.00 1.83
N GLY A 145 -11.42 14.65 3.11
CA GLY A 145 -11.54 15.62 4.21
C GLY A 145 -12.90 16.34 4.24
N MET A 146 -13.87 15.87 3.45
CA MET A 146 -15.23 16.43 3.39
C MET A 146 -16.16 15.86 4.46
N PHE A 147 -15.75 14.75 5.08
CA PHE A 147 -16.56 13.98 6.02
C PHE A 147 -15.93 13.97 7.40
N SER A 148 -16.77 14.03 8.43
CA SER A 148 -16.37 14.06 9.83
C SER A 148 -16.10 12.68 10.43
N SER A 149 -16.72 11.62 9.88
CA SER A 149 -16.68 10.28 10.48
C SER A 149 -16.83 9.17 9.45
N ASN A 150 -15.95 8.18 9.51
CA ASN A 150 -16.05 6.94 8.75
C ASN A 150 -17.26 6.09 9.16
N ALA A 151 -17.65 6.12 10.44
CA ALA A 151 -18.79 5.34 10.93
C ALA A 151 -20.12 5.86 10.38
N GLU A 152 -20.25 7.18 10.21
CA GLU A 152 -21.41 7.81 9.57
C GLU A 152 -21.50 7.39 8.09
N LEU A 153 -20.37 7.37 7.38
CA LEU A 153 -20.32 6.92 5.99
C LEU A 153 -20.75 5.47 5.81
N GLU A 154 -20.35 4.58 6.72
CA GLU A 154 -20.80 3.19 6.70
C GLU A 154 -22.30 3.07 7.00
N LYS A 155 -22.79 3.79 8.02
CA LYS A 155 -24.22 3.84 8.37
C LYS A 155 -25.08 4.33 7.20
N ASP A 156 -24.62 5.36 6.51
CA ASP A 156 -25.29 5.94 5.34
C ASP A 156 -25.11 5.09 4.07
N ARG A 157 -24.41 3.95 4.17
CA ARG A 157 -24.06 3.06 3.05
C ARG A 157 -23.40 3.81 1.89
N ALA A 158 -22.55 4.79 2.21
CA ALA A 158 -21.85 5.62 1.25
C ALA A 158 -21.15 4.76 0.20
N VAL A 159 -21.17 5.24 -1.04
CA VAL A 159 -20.65 4.48 -2.17
C VAL A 159 -19.25 4.94 -2.50
N VAL A 160 -18.31 4.01 -2.47
CA VAL A 160 -16.93 4.23 -2.88
C VAL A 160 -16.89 4.53 -4.38
N LYS A 161 -16.19 5.60 -4.74
CA LYS A 161 -16.02 6.02 -6.14
C LYS A 161 -14.63 5.75 -6.67
N ILE A 162 -13.61 5.98 -5.84
CA ILE A 162 -12.20 5.82 -6.22
C ILE A 162 -11.46 5.20 -5.05
N VAL A 163 -10.59 4.23 -5.33
CA VAL A 163 -9.60 3.73 -4.37
C VAL A 163 -8.26 4.41 -4.67
N LEU A 164 -7.77 5.21 -3.72
CA LEU A 164 -6.50 5.93 -3.81
C LEU A 164 -5.31 5.05 -3.41
N PHE A 165 -5.49 4.23 -2.38
CA PHE A 165 -4.48 3.31 -1.90
C PHE A 165 -5.14 2.00 -1.44
N PRO A 166 -4.62 0.82 -1.81
CA PRO A 166 -5.29 -0.44 -1.49
C PRO A 166 -5.17 -0.82 0.00
N LEU A 167 -6.05 -1.73 0.43
CA LEU A 167 -6.01 -2.33 1.77
C LEU A 167 -4.74 -3.18 1.92
N VAL A 168 -4.03 -3.01 3.04
CA VAL A 168 -2.87 -3.83 3.42
C VAL A 168 -3.20 -4.64 4.66
N VAL A 169 -3.04 -5.95 4.52
CA VAL A 169 -3.27 -6.95 5.57
C VAL A 169 -1.95 -7.62 5.93
N LYS A 170 -1.72 -7.87 7.22
CA LYS A 170 -0.69 -8.76 7.72
C LYS A 170 -1.35 -10.08 8.11
N LYS A 171 -0.86 -11.17 7.54
CA LYS A 171 -1.26 -12.53 7.86
C LYS A 171 -0.15 -13.23 8.65
N GLY A 172 -0.56 -13.86 9.74
CA GLY A 172 0.33 -14.58 10.64
C GLY A 172 1.15 -13.68 11.56
N ASP A 173 1.76 -14.30 12.56
CA ASP A 173 2.55 -13.66 13.60
C ASP A 173 4.01 -13.39 13.15
N GLU A 174 4.85 -12.93 14.08
CA GLU A 174 6.28 -12.65 13.83
C GLU A 174 7.12 -13.91 13.59
N LEU A 175 6.58 -15.09 13.87
CA LEU A 175 7.20 -16.38 13.58
C LEU A 175 6.74 -16.93 12.23
N GLY A 176 5.73 -16.33 11.61
CA GLY A 176 5.11 -16.81 10.37
C GLY A 176 4.12 -17.95 10.63
N GLU A 177 3.51 -17.99 11.83
CA GLU A 177 2.47 -18.93 12.22
C GLU A 177 1.10 -18.24 12.28
N GLY A 178 0.05 -19.05 12.10
CA GLY A 178 -1.33 -18.58 12.17
C GLY A 178 -1.89 -18.06 10.83
N GLU A 179 -3.21 -18.17 10.70
CA GLU A 179 -3.96 -17.72 9.53
C GLU A 179 -4.71 -16.39 9.80
N GLU A 180 -4.53 -15.82 10.98
CA GLU A 180 -5.19 -14.57 11.38
C GLU A 180 -4.68 -13.40 10.52
N GLU A 181 -5.64 -12.61 10.05
CA GLU A 181 -5.44 -11.44 9.20
C GLU A 181 -5.74 -10.17 9.98
N ILE A 182 -4.75 -9.28 10.06
CA ILE A 182 -4.85 -7.98 10.72
C ILE A 182 -4.74 -6.89 9.67
N VAL A 183 -5.69 -5.95 9.68
CA VAL A 183 -5.61 -4.75 8.85
C VAL A 183 -4.49 -3.85 9.36
N VAL A 184 -3.44 -3.69 8.57
CA VAL A 184 -2.31 -2.79 8.88
C VAL A 184 -2.57 -1.40 8.35
N CYS A 185 -3.10 -1.29 7.13
CA CYS A 185 -3.47 -0.03 6.52
C CYS A 185 -4.82 -0.20 5.83
N PRO A 186 -5.89 0.45 6.32
CA PRO A 186 -7.18 0.48 5.63
C PRO A 186 -7.03 1.00 4.21
N ALA A 187 -7.88 0.55 3.29
CA ALA A 187 -7.92 1.13 1.95
C ALA A 187 -8.25 2.63 2.04
N GLN A 188 -7.50 3.45 1.31
CA GLN A 188 -7.77 4.88 1.23
C GLN A 188 -8.69 5.12 0.05
N VAL A 189 -9.86 5.70 0.29
CA VAL A 189 -10.93 5.82 -0.71
C VAL A 189 -11.50 7.23 -0.76
N LEU A 190 -12.13 7.55 -1.89
CA LEU A 190 -13.01 8.70 -2.05
C LEU A 190 -14.43 8.19 -2.24
N VAL A 191 -15.36 8.76 -1.48
CA VAL A 191 -16.78 8.42 -1.54
C VAL A 191 -17.56 9.59 -2.11
N HIS A 192 -18.70 9.27 -2.73
CA HIS A 192 -19.71 10.27 -3.04
C HIS A 192 -20.89 10.13 -2.08
N ASN A 193 -21.29 11.23 -1.46
CA ASN A 193 -22.52 11.33 -0.69
C ASN A 193 -23.28 12.57 -1.15
N GLU A 194 -24.54 12.41 -1.56
CA GLU A 194 -25.39 13.52 -1.99
C GLU A 194 -25.62 14.56 -0.88
N GLY A 195 -25.56 14.14 0.39
CA GLY A 195 -25.64 15.02 1.56
C GLY A 195 -24.41 15.91 1.80
N ALA A 196 -23.33 15.76 1.01
CA ALA A 196 -22.13 16.59 1.11
C ALA A 196 -22.13 17.83 0.19
N ARG A 197 -23.14 18.00 -0.68
CA ARG A 197 -23.33 19.21 -1.49
C ARG A 197 -23.63 20.41 -0.57
N GLY A 198 -22.58 21.07 -0.07
CA GLY A 198 -22.70 22.32 0.70
C GLY A 198 -21.79 22.45 1.92
N LYS A 199 -21.07 21.40 2.34
CA LYS A 199 -20.12 21.51 3.46
C LYS A 199 -18.77 22.03 2.93
N LYS A 200 -18.29 23.15 3.49
CA LYS A 200 -17.01 23.79 3.13
C LYS A 200 -15.88 22.75 3.18
N VAL A 201 -15.11 22.68 2.09
CA VAL A 201 -13.84 21.92 2.02
C VAL A 201 -12.90 22.48 3.09
N VAL A 202 -12.68 21.73 4.17
CA VAL A 202 -11.58 22.03 5.10
C VAL A 202 -10.36 21.32 4.56
N ARG A 203 -9.44 22.08 3.98
CA ARG A 203 -8.16 21.56 3.50
C ARG A 203 -7.35 21.12 4.72
N VAL A 204 -7.45 19.85 5.08
CA VAL A 204 -6.49 19.24 6.00
C VAL A 204 -5.17 19.25 5.25
N MET A 205 -4.23 20.11 5.67
CA MET A 205 -2.86 19.98 5.20
C MET A 205 -2.42 18.60 5.67
N SER A 206 -2.25 17.67 4.72
CA SER A 206 -1.43 16.50 4.97
C SER A 206 -0.14 17.04 5.55
N GLY A 207 0.12 16.77 6.84
CA GLY A 207 1.48 16.86 7.34
C GLY A 207 2.31 16.08 6.33
N ALA A 208 3.24 16.77 5.67
CA ALA A 208 4.21 16.11 4.83
C ALA A 208 4.74 14.95 5.67
N MET A 209 4.74 13.73 5.11
CA MET A 209 5.63 12.71 5.65
C MET A 209 7.00 13.37 5.66
N GLU A 210 7.46 13.82 6.83
CA GLU A 210 8.86 14.12 7.07
C GLU A 210 9.56 12.79 6.87
N ILE A 211 10.07 12.58 5.66
CA ILE A 211 11.03 11.54 5.35
C ILE A 211 12.33 12.07 5.97
N ASP A 212 12.50 11.89 7.27
CA ASP A 212 13.75 12.29 7.94
C ASP A 212 14.41 11.10 8.67
N ASP A 213 15.66 10.88 8.26
CA ASP A 213 16.79 10.10 8.80
C ASP A 213 16.51 8.83 9.67
N PRO A 214 16.98 7.62 9.26
CA PRO A 214 16.71 6.34 9.94
C PRO A 214 17.38 6.14 11.34
N ARG A 215 17.76 7.19 12.06
CA ARG A 215 18.55 7.10 13.32
C ARG A 215 17.85 7.54 14.59
N ARG A 216 16.52 7.78 14.60
CA ARG A 216 15.80 8.17 15.82
C ARG A 216 14.59 7.29 16.15
N SER A 217 14.82 5.99 16.31
CA SER A 217 13.91 5.14 17.07
C SER A 217 14.30 5.18 18.54
N LYS A 218 13.48 5.85 19.38
CA LYS A 218 13.19 5.56 20.80
C LYS A 218 12.49 6.77 21.43
N GLN A 219 11.16 6.79 21.39
CA GLN A 219 10.34 7.30 22.50
C GLN A 219 8.89 6.85 22.33
N SER A 220 8.59 5.71 22.95
CA SER A 220 7.23 5.28 23.29
C SER A 220 6.61 6.27 24.28
N LEU A 221 5.53 6.94 23.89
CA LEU A 221 4.74 7.77 24.80
C LEU A 221 3.76 6.88 25.58
N ILE A 222 4.12 6.62 26.83
CA ILE A 222 3.26 6.07 27.88
C ILE A 222 2.22 7.14 28.23
N SER A 223 0.93 6.81 28.13
CA SER A 223 -0.17 7.66 28.59
C SER A 223 -0.23 7.65 30.12
N SER A 224 0.21 8.74 30.76
CA SER A 224 -0.03 8.99 32.18
C SER A 224 -1.42 9.60 32.39
N HIS A 225 -2.28 8.90 33.12
CA HIS A 225 -3.49 9.48 33.73
C HIS A 225 -3.09 10.48 34.82
N PRO A 226 -3.71 11.67 34.91
CA PRO A 226 -3.62 12.49 36.10
C PRO A 226 -4.62 11.97 37.15
N GLY A 227 -4.08 11.60 38.31
CA GLY A 227 -4.84 11.26 39.49
C GLY A 227 -5.62 12.46 40.04
N SER A 228 -6.81 12.15 40.54
CA SER A 228 -7.63 12.99 41.41
C SER A 228 -6.98 13.10 42.78
N VAL A 229 -6.81 14.32 43.32
CA VAL A 229 -6.71 14.54 44.78
C VAL A 229 -7.38 15.88 45.16
N ALA A 230 -8.48 15.72 45.90
CA ALA A 230 -9.04 16.47 47.04
C ALA A 230 -8.93 18.01 47.15
N PHE A 231 -10.09 18.65 47.44
CA PHE A 231 -10.50 19.03 48.81
C PHE A 231 -12.01 18.77 48.97
#